data_AF-A0A820Q0Q8-F1
#
_entry.id   AF-A0A820Q0Q8-F1
#
_cell.length_a   1.000
_cell.length_b   1.000
_cell.length_c   1.000
_cell.angle_alpha   90.00
_cell.angle_beta   90.00
_cell.angle_gamma   90.00
#
_symmetry.space_group_name_H-M   'P 1'
#
loop_
_entity.id
_entity.type
_entity.pdbx_description
1 polymer ?
#
loop_
_entity_poly.entity_id
_entity_poly.type
_entity_poly.pdbx_seq_one_letter_code
_entity_poly.pdbx_strand_id
1 'polypeptide(L)' 'MANVQQCCCNFGKEFKEFTLRGNILEMAIGIIIGTLFQNVVKSLVDDIITPPFGLIFDGVDFSNLTIKLPNF' A
#
# COMPACT_ATOMS: atom_id res chain seq x y z
N MET A 1 -41.04 -13.09 -7.44
CA MET A 1 -39.56 -13.04 -7.37
C MET A 1 -39.02 -12.19 -8.54
N ALA A 2 -39.24 -10.87 -8.55
CA ALA A 2 -38.91 -9.98 -9.70
C ALA A 2 -38.04 -8.76 -9.34
N ASN A 3 -37.44 -8.70 -8.14
CA ASN A 3 -36.79 -7.48 -7.61
C ASN A 3 -35.27 -7.62 -7.32
N VAL A 4 -34.64 -8.76 -7.63
CA VAL A 4 -33.20 -8.97 -7.39
C VAL A 4 -32.38 -8.94 -8.69
N GLN A 5 -32.93 -9.37 -9.83
CA GLN A 5 -32.22 -9.35 -11.13
C GLN A 5 -31.99 -7.92 -11.66
N GLN A 6 -32.89 -6.98 -11.36
CA GLN A 6 -32.71 -5.55 -11.67
C GLN A 6 -31.49 -4.95 -10.93
N CYS A 7 -31.23 -5.43 -9.70
CA CYS A 7 -30.11 -4.98 -8.88
C CYS A 7 -28.75 -5.47 -9.44
N CYS A 8 -28.69 -6.69 -10.00
CA CYS A 8 -27.48 -7.22 -10.64
C CYS A 8 -27.22 -6.70 -12.06
N CYS A 9 -28.28 -6.48 -12.88
CA CYS A 9 -28.11 -5.89 -14.21
C CYS A 9 -27.74 -4.40 -14.19
N ASN A 10 -28.01 -3.70 -13.07
CA ASN A 10 -27.66 -2.30 -12.89
C ASN A 10 -26.22 -2.09 -12.40
N PHE A 11 -25.71 -2.93 -11.49
CA PHE A 11 -24.38 -2.70 -10.88
C PHE A 11 -23.24 -2.63 -11.90
N GLY A 12 -23.21 -3.52 -12.90
CA GLY A 12 -22.16 -3.50 -13.94
C GLY A 12 -22.21 -2.25 -14.84
N LYS A 13 -23.41 -1.68 -15.06
CA LYS A 13 -23.59 -0.44 -15.81
C LYS A 13 -23.21 0.77 -14.97
N GLU A 14 -23.67 0.81 -13.72
CA GLU A 14 -23.37 1.87 -12.74
C GLU A 14 -21.87 1.89 -12.38
N PHE A 15 -21.20 0.74 -12.30
CA PHE A 15 -19.76 0.65 -12.05
C PHE A 15 -18.93 1.11 -13.25
N LYS A 16 -19.37 0.80 -14.48
CA LYS A 16 -18.76 1.35 -15.69
C LYS A 16 -18.90 2.86 -15.72
N GLU A 17 -20.09 3.36 -15.42
CA GLU A 17 -20.37 4.81 -15.37
C GLU A 17 -19.62 5.50 -14.22
N PHE A 18 -19.40 4.80 -13.10
CA PHE A 18 -18.58 5.24 -11.98
C PHE A 18 -17.08 5.32 -12.33
N THR A 19 -16.54 4.30 -13.02
CA THR A 19 -15.12 4.25 -13.42
C THR A 19 -14.82 5.26 -14.54
N LEU A 20 -15.80 5.54 -15.40
CA LEU A 20 -15.71 6.58 -16.43
C LEU A 20 -15.73 8.01 -15.84
N ARG A 21 -16.01 8.16 -14.54
CA ARG A 21 -15.80 9.45 -13.84
C ARG A 21 -14.30 9.68 -13.74
N GLY A 22 -13.76 10.51 -14.62
CA GLY A 22 -12.32 10.82 -14.69
C GLY A 22 -11.68 11.17 -13.35
N ASN A 23 -12.40 11.88 -12.47
CA ASN A 23 -11.97 12.25 -11.12
C ASN A 23 -11.56 11.05 -10.24
N ILE A 24 -12.16 9.88 -10.44
CA ILE A 24 -11.89 8.69 -9.62
C ILE A 24 -10.73 7.88 -10.21
N LEU A 25 -10.67 7.81 -11.53
CA LEU A 25 -9.61 7.11 -12.25
C LEU A 25 -8.25 7.75 -12.00
N GLU A 26 -8.16 9.08 -12.07
CA GLU A 26 -6.93 9.83 -11.83
C GLU A 26 -6.43 9.69 -10.39
N MET A 27 -7.36 9.71 -9.42
CA MET A 27 -7.04 9.46 -8.01
C MET A 27 -6.52 8.03 -7.79
N ALA A 28 -7.14 7.02 -8.44
CA ALA A 28 -6.73 5.63 -8.30
C ALA A 28 -5.32 5.37 -8.85
N ILE A 29 -4.99 5.95 -10.01
CA ILE A 29 -3.66 5.81 -10.64
C ILE A 29 -2.57 6.40 -9.74
N GLY A 30 -2.82 7.56 -9.10
CA GLY A 30 -1.87 8.19 -8.18
C GLY A 30 -1.51 7.32 -6.97
N ILE A 31 -2.51 6.63 -6.40
CA ILE A 31 -2.31 5.75 -5.23
C ILE A 31 -1.52 4.49 -5.63
N ILE A 32 -1.83 3.89 -6.78
CA ILE A 32 -1.14 2.68 -7.27
C ILE A 32 0.33 2.97 -7.52
N ILE A 33 0.64 4.08 -8.20
CA ILE A 33 2.03 4.46 -8.48
C ILE A 33 2.76 4.83 -7.18
N GLY A 34 2.10 5.57 -6.27
CA GLY A 34 2.69 5.95 -4.99
C GLY A 34 3.04 4.75 -4.09
N THR A 35 2.17 3.73 -4.05
CA THR A 35 2.39 2.51 -3.25
C THR A 35 3.50 1.63 -3.83
N LEU A 36 3.54 1.48 -5.16
CA LEU A 36 4.61 0.71 -5.82
C LEU A 36 5.97 1.40 -5.71
N PHE A 37 6.01 2.72 -5.87
CA PHE A 37 7.25 3.49 -5.75
C PHE A 37 7.82 3.44 -4.34
N GLN A 38 6.96 3.40 -3.30
CA GLN A 38 7.46 3.29 -1.94
C GLN A 38 8.24 2.00 -1.67
N ASN A 39 7.86 0.87 -2.27
CA ASN A 39 8.63 -0.37 -2.11
C ASN A 39 10.03 -0.26 -2.74
N VAL A 40 10.14 0.45 -3.87
CA VAL A 40 11.42 0.70 -4.54
C VAL A 40 12.31 1.60 -3.68
N VAL A 41 11.74 2.70 -3.17
CA VAL A 41 12.47 3.61 -2.27
C VAL A 41 12.86 2.89 -0.98
N LYS A 42 11.98 2.05 -0.44
CA LYS A 42 12.26 1.31 0.80
C LYS A 42 13.40 0.32 0.64
N SER A 43 13.43 -0.48 -0.43
CA SER A 43 14.57 -1.37 -0.70
C SER A 43 15.87 -0.58 -0.87
N LEU A 44 15.82 0.56 -1.57
CA LEU A 44 17.00 1.42 -1.71
C LEU A 44 17.48 1.98 -0.36
N VAL A 45 16.55 2.41 0.49
CA VAL A 45 16.86 2.92 1.82
C VAL A 45 17.45 1.80 2.68
N ASP A 46 16.80 0.65 2.73
CA ASP A 46 17.21 -0.48 3.55
C ASP A 46 18.60 -1.02 3.13
N ASP A 47 18.88 -1.10 1.83
CA ASP A 47 20.11 -1.70 1.31
C ASP A 47 21.30 -0.72 1.23
N ILE A 48 21.05 0.58 1.01
CA ILE A 48 22.12 1.57 0.74
C ILE A 48 22.22 2.66 1.82
N ILE A 49 21.09 3.11 2.36
CA ILE A 49 21.06 4.21 3.33
C ILE A 49 21.24 3.67 4.75
N THR A 50 20.53 2.61 5.13
CA THR A 50 20.56 2.08 6.49
C THR A 50 21.95 1.61 6.95
N PRO A 51 22.81 0.94 6.14
CA PRO A 51 24.13 0.50 6.62
C PRO A 51 25.07 1.67 6.98
N PRO A 52 25.24 2.72 6.16
CA PRO A 52 26.01 3.91 6.53
C PRO A 52 25.44 4.65 7.74
N PHE A 53 24.11 4.79 7.82
CA PHE A 53 23.47 5.48 8.94
C PHE A 53 23.58 4.69 10.25
N GLY A 54 23.46 3.36 10.21
CA GLY A 54 23.64 2.48 11.37
C GLY A 54 25.06 2.50 11.95
N LEU A 55 26.08 2.73 11.10
CA LEU A 55 27.46 2.90 11.54
C LEU A 55 27.71 4.28 12.21
N ILE A 56 26.97 5.31 11.81
CA ILE A 56 27.11 6.67 12.35
C ILE A 56 26.37 6.82 13.69
N PHE A 57 25.23 6.12 13.87
CA PHE A 57 24.40 6.15 15.08
C PHE A 57 24.72 5.03 16.10
N ASP A 58 25.91 4.41 16.01
CA ASP A 58 26.39 3.37 16.93
C ASP A 58 25.44 2.16 17.07
N GLY A 59 25.13 1.50 15.95
CA GLY A 59 24.68 0.10 15.99
C GLY A 59 23.32 -0.17 16.63
N VAL A 60 22.40 0.81 16.66
CA VAL A 60 20.99 0.52 16.99
C VAL A 60 20.33 -0.22 15.81
N ASP A 61 20.53 -1.53 15.85
CA ASP A 61 19.88 -2.53 15.02
C ASP A 61 18.41 -2.67 15.47
N PHE A 62 17.52 -1.80 14.97
CA PHE A 62 16.07 -1.91 15.17
C PHE A 62 15.48 -3.19 14.56
N SER A 63 16.27 -3.94 13.79
CA SER A 63 15.90 -5.25 13.24
C SER A 63 15.94 -6.38 14.27
N ASN A 64 16.71 -6.24 15.37
CA ASN A 64 16.95 -7.32 16.33
C ASN A 64 16.41 -7.05 17.75
N LEU A 65 15.73 -5.92 17.99
CA LEU A 65 15.10 -5.61 19.28
C LEU A 65 13.68 -6.22 19.43
N THR A 66 13.42 -7.38 18.83
CA THR A 66 12.32 -8.24 19.31
C THR A 66 12.82 -8.99 20.54
N ILE A 67 12.90 -8.27 21.66
CA ILE A 67 12.90 -8.90 22.97
C ILE A 67 11.54 -9.61 23.08
N LYS A 68 11.50 -10.90 22.73
CA LYS A 68 10.48 -11.79 23.26
C LYS A 68 10.71 -11.80 24.75
N LEU A 69 10.00 -10.92 25.46
CA LEU A 69 9.82 -11.04 26.89
C LEU A 69 9.38 -12.50 27.11
N PRO A 70 10.19 -13.34 27.77
CA PRO A 70 9.68 -14.62 28.21
C PRO A 70 8.57 -14.26 29.18
N ASN A 71 7.34 -14.45 28.70
CA ASN A 71 6.19 -14.84 29.46
C ASN A 71 6.41 -14.69 30.97
N PHE A 72 6.05 -13.51 31.48
CA PHE A 72 5.57 -13.36 32.84
C PHE A 72 4.12 -12.88 32.75
#